data_AF-A0A6I1QIP9-F1
#
_entry.id   AF-A0A6I1QIP9-F1
#
_cell.length_a   1.000
_cell.length_b   1.000
_cell.length_c   1.000
_cell.angle_alpha   90.00
_cell.angle_beta   90.00
_cell.angle_gamma   90.00
#
_symmetry.space_group_name_H-M   'P 1'
#
loop_
_entity.id
_entity.type
_entity.pdbx_description
1 polymer ?
#
loop_
_entity_poly.entity_id
_entity_poly.type
_entity_poly.pdbx_seq_one_letter_code
_entity_poly.pdbx_strand_id
1 'polypeptide(L)'
;MSRSRPGNGHRGLDRVVSRRRLLTGGAAATAALAVSGGVLGADLLSGASRPASRRLVESQPAAETAAPRQRTVPTPAPTSAPTPDPRYPDGPFVPGPDTRLWGVFEPGAPSNIAALAGVERAVGNPQAIHWYQSWSGPGSELDPVRLNNVREYGALPMISWEPAHAGWGTDQPPYALARLAAGDHDDYARSWARGIRDHGGPVVIRFAHEMNHGHFAWAAGVNGNTPEQYVAAWRHVRQIFLDEGAQNASFSWSPNIAYDGTTPFDQLYPGDEHVDWIGLSGFNGGSDLPWGGWLEFGPMFLPSYEVLVGYGKPMMITEVACTENGGDKAAWIRRAFTDALPNVMPRFQVVCWFNENVLVDWRVQSSPSSADAFVETAGTWRQRTP
;
A
#
# COMPACT_ATOMS: atom_id res chain seq x y z
N MET A 1 -79.34 -30.55 39.91
CA MET A 1 -78.92 -31.96 40.11
C MET A 1 -77.78 -32.25 39.15
N SER A 2 -76.67 -32.92 39.43
CA SER A 2 -75.93 -33.27 40.66
C SER A 2 -74.74 -34.11 40.17
N ARG A 3 -73.51 -33.62 40.40
CA ARG A 3 -72.24 -34.37 40.67
C ARG A 3 -71.73 -35.26 39.52
N SER A 4 -70.43 -35.32 39.20
CA SER A 4 -69.25 -35.46 40.09
C SER A 4 -67.92 -35.10 39.38
N ARG A 5 -67.05 -34.37 40.08
CA ARG A 5 -65.56 -34.35 39.92
C ARG A 5 -64.96 -35.25 41.03
N PRO A 6 -63.68 -35.70 41.01
CA PRO A 6 -62.49 -34.89 41.38
C PRO A 6 -61.25 -35.23 40.49
N GLY A 7 -60.11 -34.54 40.48
CA GLY A 7 -59.50 -33.58 41.41
C GLY A 7 -58.06 -34.00 41.73
N ASN A 8 -57.21 -32.99 42.02
CA ASN A 8 -55.82 -32.99 42.51
C ASN A 8 -54.70 -33.05 41.44
N GLY A 9 -53.67 -32.20 41.49
CA GLY A 9 -53.28 -31.15 42.44
C GLY A 9 -51.81 -30.76 42.11
N HIS A 10 -51.48 -29.51 41.85
CA HIS A 10 -51.17 -28.37 42.74
C HIS A 10 -49.69 -28.24 43.15
N ARG A 11 -49.25 -26.96 43.12
CA ARG A 11 -47.98 -26.32 43.58
C ARG A 11 -46.85 -26.36 42.54
N GLY A 12 -46.41 -25.27 41.92
CA GLY A 12 -46.35 -23.86 42.35
C GLY A 12 -45.03 -23.63 43.08
N LEU A 13 -44.09 -22.92 42.45
CA LEU A 13 -43.10 -22.04 43.08
C LEU A 13 -42.34 -21.25 42.00
N ASP A 14 -42.35 -19.94 42.16
CA ASP A 14 -41.54 -18.94 41.47
C ASP A 14 -40.05 -19.31 41.43
N ARG A 15 -39.39 -19.00 40.31
CA ARG A 15 -37.97 -18.59 40.34
C ARG A 15 -37.52 -17.90 39.05
N VAL A 16 -37.34 -16.59 39.20
CA VAL A 16 -36.16 -15.82 38.80
C VAL A 16 -35.71 -15.92 37.34
N VAL A 17 -35.95 -14.79 36.65
CA VAL A 17 -35.19 -14.24 35.52
C VAL A 17 -33.74 -14.74 35.49
N SER A 18 -33.40 -15.47 34.43
CA SER A 18 -32.03 -15.48 33.94
C SER A 18 -32.06 -15.41 32.42
N ARG A 19 -31.92 -14.18 31.92
CA ARG A 19 -31.47 -13.92 30.56
C ARG A 19 -30.11 -14.61 30.42
N ARG A 20 -30.08 -15.81 29.85
CA ARG A 20 -28.84 -16.35 29.31
C ARG A 20 -28.50 -15.53 28.07
N ARG A 21 -27.72 -14.46 28.29
CA ARG A 21 -26.84 -13.91 27.27
C ARG A 21 -26.01 -15.10 26.76
N LEU A 22 -26.25 -15.52 25.52
CA LEU A 22 -25.27 -16.26 24.75
C LEU A 22 -24.11 -15.30 24.48
N LEU A 23 -23.23 -15.17 25.47
CA LEU A 23 -21.87 -14.69 25.30
C LEU A 23 -21.06 -15.88 24.80
N THR A 24 -21.15 -16.15 23.50
CA THR A 24 -20.04 -16.74 22.77
C THR A 24 -19.54 -15.64 21.86
N GLY A 25 -18.72 -14.77 22.46
CA GLY A 25 -17.92 -13.81 21.71
C GLY A 25 -17.02 -14.60 20.79
N GLY A 26 -17.32 -14.57 19.50
CA GLY A 26 -16.35 -14.88 18.47
C GLY A 26 -15.31 -13.79 18.53
N ALA A 27 -14.21 -14.04 19.24
CA ALA A 27 -13.00 -13.27 19.05
C ALA A 27 -12.48 -13.61 17.65
N ALA A 28 -12.91 -12.84 16.64
CA ALA A 28 -12.21 -12.77 15.38
C ALA A 28 -10.84 -12.15 15.69
N ALA A 29 -9.83 -12.99 15.84
CA ALA A 29 -8.44 -12.56 15.85
C ALA A 29 -8.08 -12.17 14.41
N THR A 30 -8.43 -10.95 14.02
CA THR A 30 -8.10 -10.38 12.71
C THR A 30 -6.77 -9.67 12.86
N ALA A 31 -5.72 -10.24 12.28
CA ALA A 31 -4.42 -9.60 12.23
C ALA A 31 -4.52 -8.39 11.30
N ALA A 32 -4.43 -7.19 11.87
CA ALA A 32 -3.98 -6.05 11.10
C ALA A 32 -2.62 -6.43 10.50
N LEU A 33 -2.44 -6.27 9.19
CA LEU A 33 -1.13 -6.24 8.58
C LEU A 33 -0.43 -4.97 9.09
N ALA A 34 0.05 -5.03 10.34
CA ALA A 34 1.05 -4.09 10.80
C ALA A 34 2.32 -4.47 10.04
N VAL A 35 2.49 -3.90 8.85
CA VAL A 35 3.75 -3.96 8.11
C VAL A 35 4.77 -3.23 8.98
N SER A 36 5.50 -4.00 9.78
CA SER A 36 6.62 -3.48 10.54
C SER A 36 7.73 -3.16 9.56
N GLY A 37 7.72 -1.92 9.04
CA GLY A 37 8.85 -1.29 8.38
C GLY A 37 10.00 -1.17 9.38
N GLY A 38 10.77 -2.24 9.54
CA GLY A 38 11.92 -2.30 10.42
C GLY A 38 13.05 -1.45 9.86
N VAL A 39 13.20 -0.22 10.36
CA VAL A 39 14.48 0.49 10.33
C VAL A 39 15.17 0.21 11.67
N LEU A 40 15.98 -0.85 11.71
CA LEU A 40 16.97 -1.03 12.78
C LEU A 40 18.23 -0.24 12.41
N GLY A 41 18.31 0.98 12.93
CA GLY A 41 19.58 1.70 13.06
C GLY A 41 20.46 0.98 14.08
N ALA A 42 21.58 0.42 13.62
CA ALA A 42 22.61 -0.09 14.49
C ALA A 42 23.50 1.07 14.92
N ASP A 43 23.44 1.45 16.20
CA ASP A 43 24.56 2.05 16.91
C ASP A 43 24.32 1.95 18.42
N LEU A 44 25.20 1.18 19.09
CA LEU A 44 25.75 1.44 20.42
C LEU A 44 26.43 0.17 20.95
N LEU A 45 27.76 0.21 21.06
CA LEU A 45 28.52 0.07 22.33
C LEU A 45 29.99 -0.34 22.04
N SER A 46 30.92 0.56 22.31
CA SER A 46 31.96 0.32 23.32
C SER A 46 32.85 1.56 23.48
N GLY A 47 32.72 2.20 24.64
CA GLY A 47 33.71 3.14 25.14
C GLY A 47 34.67 2.41 26.09
N ALA A 48 35.97 2.62 25.89
CA ALA A 48 36.98 2.52 26.93
C ALA A 48 38.17 3.42 26.57
N SER A 49 38.82 3.98 27.58
CA SER A 49 39.46 5.30 27.57
C SER A 49 41.00 5.30 27.51
N ARG A 50 41.56 6.35 26.86
CA ARG A 50 42.80 7.13 27.16
C ARG A 50 44.20 6.47 27.03
N PRO A 51 45.33 7.25 26.96
CA PRO A 51 45.55 8.65 26.58
C PRO A 51 46.70 8.87 25.53
N ALA A 52 46.95 10.14 25.21
CA ALA A 52 47.83 10.68 24.16
C ALA A 52 49.32 10.30 24.22
N SER A 53 49.96 10.28 23.04
CA SER A 53 51.41 10.42 22.87
C SER A 53 51.72 11.33 21.69
N ARG A 54 52.48 12.39 22.00
CA ARG A 54 52.93 13.48 21.16
C ARG A 54 54.08 12.98 20.27
N ARG A 55 53.99 13.14 18.95
CA ARG A 55 55.18 13.07 18.06
C ARG A 55 55.33 14.36 17.29
N LEU A 56 56.52 14.92 17.45
CA LEU A 56 57.09 16.03 16.69
C LEU A 56 57.20 15.62 15.22
N VAL A 57 56.77 16.48 14.31
CA VAL A 57 57.18 16.46 12.91
C VAL A 57 57.83 17.80 12.58
N GLU A 58 58.95 17.63 11.92
CA GLU A 58 60.07 18.52 11.65
C GLU A 58 59.71 19.61 10.62
N SER A 59 60.25 20.80 10.83
CA SER A 59 60.14 21.96 9.93
C SER A 59 61.03 21.81 8.70
N GLN A 60 60.50 22.10 7.51
CA GLN A 60 61.29 22.38 6.30
C GLN A 60 61.01 23.78 5.73
N PRO A 61 62.00 24.41 5.08
CA PRO A 61 62.04 25.85 4.86
C PRO A 61 61.24 26.32 3.64
N ALA A 62 60.89 27.61 3.68
CA ALA A 62 60.15 28.36 2.69
C ALA A 62 60.86 28.43 1.32
N ALA A 63 60.08 28.32 0.25
CA ALA A 63 60.48 28.68 -1.11
C ALA A 63 59.52 29.75 -1.66
N GLU A 64 60.11 30.67 -2.42
CA GLU A 64 59.61 31.98 -2.83
C GLU A 64 58.28 32.00 -3.61
N THR A 65 57.56 33.08 -3.35
CA THR A 65 56.33 33.57 -3.97
C THR A 65 56.46 33.81 -5.48
N ALA A 66 55.65 33.11 -6.27
CA ALA A 66 55.34 33.47 -7.66
C ALA A 66 53.92 34.06 -7.76
N ALA A 67 53.79 35.17 -8.48
CA ALA A 67 52.55 35.94 -8.64
C ALA A 67 51.41 35.13 -9.34
N PRO A 68 50.13 35.34 -8.98
CA PRO A 68 49.03 34.54 -9.52
C PRO A 68 48.70 34.94 -10.96
N ARG A 69 48.77 33.98 -11.88
CA ARG A 69 48.16 34.10 -13.21
C ARG A 69 46.65 33.90 -13.06
N GLN A 70 45.86 34.88 -13.51
CA GLN A 70 44.40 34.75 -13.59
C GLN A 70 44.04 33.59 -14.53
N ARG A 71 43.50 32.50 -13.96
CA ARG A 71 42.77 31.49 -14.72
C ARG A 71 41.35 32.01 -14.93
N THR A 72 41.00 32.29 -16.17
CA THR A 72 39.60 32.42 -16.58
C THR A 72 38.91 31.07 -16.39
N VAL A 73 37.95 31.00 -15.46
CA VAL A 73 37.08 29.84 -15.28
C VAL A 73 36.09 29.81 -16.46
N PRO A 74 36.04 28.73 -17.26
CA PRO A 74 35.04 28.64 -18.32
C PRO A 74 33.64 28.52 -17.69
N THR A 75 32.72 29.35 -18.16
CA THR A 75 31.28 29.27 -17.84
C THR A 75 30.78 27.86 -18.17
N PRO A 76 30.03 27.18 -17.25
CA PRO A 76 29.45 25.88 -17.57
C PRO A 76 28.48 26.04 -18.74
N ALA A 77 28.62 25.21 -19.77
CA ALA A 77 27.63 25.11 -20.82
C ALA A 77 26.28 24.72 -20.21
N PRO A 78 25.14 25.24 -20.72
CA PRO A 78 23.83 24.82 -20.26
C PRO A 78 23.70 23.31 -20.48
N THR A 79 23.50 22.57 -19.39
CA THR A 79 23.15 21.15 -19.44
C THR A 79 21.88 21.03 -20.26
N SER A 80 21.96 20.38 -21.42
CA SER A 80 20.80 20.02 -22.22
C SER A 80 19.81 19.27 -21.33
N ALA A 81 18.56 19.72 -21.31
CA ALA A 81 17.48 19.02 -20.60
C ALA A 81 17.49 17.54 -21.00
N PRO A 82 17.35 16.59 -20.05
CA PRO A 82 17.30 15.18 -20.38
C PRO A 82 16.16 14.91 -21.36
N THR A 83 16.44 14.13 -22.41
CA THR A 83 15.42 13.67 -23.35
C THR A 83 14.32 12.94 -22.57
N PRO A 84 13.02 13.24 -22.79
CA PRO A 84 11.93 12.54 -22.11
C PRO A 84 12.03 11.03 -22.33
N ASP A 85 11.99 10.25 -21.25
CA ASP A 85 11.91 8.78 -21.34
C ASP A 85 10.47 8.44 -21.73
N PRO A 86 10.23 7.82 -22.90
CA PRO A 86 8.87 7.50 -23.35
C PRO A 86 8.13 6.53 -22.42
N ARG A 87 8.80 5.86 -21.47
CA ARG A 87 8.17 5.05 -20.41
C ARG A 87 7.56 5.89 -19.29
N TYR A 88 7.91 7.17 -19.22
CA TYR A 88 7.50 8.14 -18.20
C TYR A 88 7.06 9.43 -18.89
N PRO A 89 5.86 9.45 -19.50
CA PRO A 89 5.33 10.69 -20.04
C PRO A 89 5.23 11.73 -18.92
N ASP A 90 5.37 13.01 -19.30
CA ASP A 90 5.10 14.11 -18.39
C ASP A 90 3.62 14.03 -17.96
N GLY A 91 3.36 14.03 -16.64
CA GLY A 91 2.01 13.98 -16.09
C GLY A 91 1.65 12.66 -15.40
N PRO A 92 0.36 12.46 -15.08
CA PRO A 92 -0.08 11.32 -14.28
C PRO A 92 -0.01 10.04 -15.11
N PHE A 93 0.07 8.90 -14.43
CA PHE A 93 -0.07 7.61 -15.10
C PHE A 93 -1.51 7.43 -15.60
N VAL A 94 -1.67 7.51 -16.92
CA VAL A 94 -2.90 7.19 -17.65
C VAL A 94 -2.62 5.94 -18.48
N PRO A 95 -3.36 4.84 -18.27
CA PRO A 95 -3.12 3.60 -19.00
C PRO A 95 -3.85 3.64 -20.34
N GLY A 96 -3.20 3.23 -21.43
CA GLY A 96 -3.92 2.79 -22.62
C GLY A 96 -4.78 1.55 -22.32
N PRO A 97 -5.85 1.28 -23.10
CA PRO A 97 -6.81 0.20 -22.82
C PRO A 97 -6.17 -1.19 -22.71
N ASP A 98 -5.09 -1.42 -23.46
CA ASP A 98 -4.36 -2.69 -23.51
C ASP A 98 -3.22 -2.79 -22.49
N THR A 99 -3.09 -1.79 -21.60
CA THR A 99 -2.08 -1.81 -20.53
C THR A 99 -2.29 -3.03 -19.65
N ARG A 100 -1.22 -3.81 -19.47
CA ARG A 100 -1.16 -5.00 -18.59
C ARG A 100 0.17 -4.97 -17.88
N LEU A 101 0.15 -4.63 -16.59
CA LEU A 101 1.34 -4.53 -15.73
C LEU A 101 1.19 -5.42 -14.51
N TRP A 102 2.24 -6.16 -14.18
CA TRP A 102 2.39 -6.70 -12.84
C TRP A 102 3.39 -5.87 -12.03
N GLY A 103 3.07 -5.66 -10.77
CA GLY A 103 3.94 -4.97 -9.80
C GLY A 103 4.16 -5.82 -8.55
N VAL A 104 5.00 -5.31 -7.66
CA VAL A 104 5.33 -6.02 -6.42
C VAL A 104 5.58 -5.05 -5.27
N PHE A 105 5.10 -5.41 -4.09
CA PHE A 105 5.68 -4.97 -2.83
C PHE A 105 6.72 -6.01 -2.41
N GLU A 106 7.97 -5.59 -2.27
CA GLU A 106 9.09 -6.41 -1.79
C GLU A 106 9.75 -5.70 -0.60
N PRO A 107 9.85 -6.33 0.59
CA PRO A 107 10.53 -5.73 1.73
C PRO A 107 11.93 -5.22 1.39
N GLY A 108 12.19 -3.95 1.73
CA GLY A 108 13.45 -3.27 1.45
C GLY A 108 13.47 -2.49 0.14
N ALA A 109 12.68 -2.87 -0.87
CA ALA A 109 12.47 -2.03 -2.05
C ALA A 109 11.45 -0.92 -1.74
N PRO A 110 11.60 0.30 -2.31
CA PRO A 110 12.69 0.75 -3.19
C PRO A 110 13.87 1.39 -2.44
N SER A 111 13.92 1.35 -1.10
CA SER A 111 15.06 1.92 -0.35
C SER A 111 16.39 1.28 -0.77
N ASN A 112 16.37 -0.02 -0.98
CA ASN A 112 17.41 -0.78 -1.66
C ASN A 112 16.79 -1.56 -2.81
N ILE A 113 16.95 -1.06 -4.04
CA ILE A 113 16.37 -1.70 -5.22
C ILE A 113 16.90 -3.12 -5.46
N ALA A 114 18.10 -3.44 -4.96
CA ALA A 114 18.69 -4.77 -5.07
C ALA A 114 17.92 -5.84 -4.25
N ALA A 115 17.01 -5.44 -3.35
CA ALA A 115 16.10 -6.38 -2.68
C ALA A 115 15.24 -7.17 -3.68
N LEU A 116 14.99 -6.62 -4.86
CA LEU A 116 14.21 -7.29 -5.92
C LEU A 116 14.93 -8.50 -6.54
N ALA A 117 16.25 -8.68 -6.34
CA ALA A 117 17.03 -9.72 -7.01
C ALA A 117 16.52 -11.16 -6.75
N GLY A 118 15.82 -11.39 -5.63
CA GLY A 118 15.14 -12.66 -5.37
C GLY A 118 13.93 -12.86 -6.28
N VAL A 119 13.04 -11.86 -6.34
CA VAL A 119 11.85 -11.83 -7.21
C VAL A 119 12.25 -11.92 -8.68
N GLU A 120 13.24 -11.13 -9.11
CA GLU A 120 13.71 -11.11 -10.50
C GLU A 120 14.19 -12.47 -11.00
N ARG A 121 14.96 -13.17 -10.19
CA ARG A 121 15.45 -14.51 -10.55
C ARG A 121 14.34 -15.55 -10.59
N ALA A 122 13.31 -15.40 -9.77
CA ALA A 122 12.22 -16.36 -9.68
C ALA A 122 11.14 -16.13 -10.73
N VAL A 123 10.73 -14.88 -10.95
CA VAL A 123 9.54 -14.54 -11.76
C VAL A 123 9.76 -13.39 -12.76
N GLY A 124 11.00 -12.89 -12.86
CA GLY A 124 11.38 -11.77 -13.72
C GLY A 124 11.07 -10.39 -13.13
N ASN A 125 11.27 -9.34 -13.93
CA ASN A 125 11.28 -7.96 -13.41
C ASN A 125 9.86 -7.36 -13.27
N PRO A 126 9.45 -6.86 -12.09
CA PRO A 126 8.19 -6.12 -11.91
C PRO A 126 8.15 -4.83 -12.72
N GLN A 127 6.94 -4.40 -13.09
CA GLN A 127 6.70 -3.17 -13.84
C GLN A 127 6.12 -2.04 -12.98
N ALA A 128 5.74 -2.33 -11.74
CA ALA A 128 5.44 -1.35 -10.71
C ALA A 128 6.10 -1.77 -9.39
N ILE A 129 6.64 -0.82 -8.64
CA ILE A 129 7.24 -1.05 -7.31
C ILE A 129 6.36 -0.36 -6.30
N HIS A 130 5.84 -1.15 -5.37
CA HIS A 130 4.95 -0.73 -4.31
C HIS A 130 5.70 -0.62 -2.99
N TRP A 131 5.43 0.43 -2.21
CA TRP A 131 5.82 0.51 -0.80
C TRP A 131 4.80 1.29 0.03
N TYR A 132 4.92 1.15 1.36
CA TYR A 132 4.10 1.83 2.35
C TYR A 132 4.85 3.00 2.97
N GLN A 133 4.11 4.07 3.27
CA GLN A 133 4.64 5.28 3.85
C GLN A 133 3.69 5.84 4.90
N SER A 134 4.10 5.72 6.17
CA SER A 134 3.50 6.40 7.31
C SER A 134 3.72 7.91 7.27
N TRP A 135 2.71 8.68 7.68
CA TRP A 135 2.76 10.15 7.83
C TRP A 135 3.57 10.61 9.04
N SER A 136 4.11 9.68 9.80
CA SER A 136 4.83 10.00 11.02
C SER A 136 5.91 8.99 11.37
N GLY A 137 6.71 9.39 12.35
CA GLY A 137 7.96 8.72 12.71
C GLY A 137 9.13 9.16 11.82
N PRO A 138 10.35 8.71 12.16
CA PRO A 138 11.54 8.96 11.34
C PRO A 138 11.37 8.42 9.91
N GLY A 139 11.72 9.22 8.90
CA GLY A 139 11.58 8.83 7.49
C GLY A 139 10.15 8.97 6.94
N SER A 140 9.29 9.76 7.59
CA SER A 140 7.96 10.13 7.10
C SER A 140 7.98 11.11 5.93
N GLU A 141 9.04 11.92 5.83
CA GLU A 141 9.28 12.82 4.69
C GLU A 141 9.50 12.04 3.39
N LEU A 142 9.16 12.67 2.27
CA LEU A 142 9.41 12.10 0.95
C LEU A 142 10.91 11.94 0.72
N ASP A 143 11.33 10.71 0.45
CA ASP A 143 12.70 10.38 0.07
C ASP A 143 12.83 10.33 -1.47
N PRO A 144 13.46 11.33 -2.11
CA PRO A 144 13.63 11.33 -3.56
C PRO A 144 14.50 10.17 -4.06
N VAL A 145 15.36 9.58 -3.21
CA VAL A 145 16.18 8.42 -3.58
C VAL A 145 15.29 7.21 -3.89
N ARG A 146 14.24 6.97 -3.10
CA ARG A 146 13.28 5.90 -3.35
C ARG A 146 12.59 6.03 -4.71
N LEU A 147 12.13 7.24 -5.04
CA LEU A 147 11.50 7.51 -6.34
C LEU A 147 12.50 7.36 -7.50
N ASN A 148 13.72 7.87 -7.33
CA ASN A 148 14.77 7.76 -8.34
C ASN A 148 15.18 6.30 -8.57
N ASN A 149 15.30 5.49 -7.52
CA ASN A 149 15.57 4.05 -7.64
C ASN A 149 14.51 3.35 -8.49
N VAL A 150 13.22 3.63 -8.27
CA VAL A 150 12.13 3.05 -9.07
C VAL A 150 12.17 3.54 -10.53
N ARG A 151 12.44 4.84 -10.73
CA ARG A 151 12.57 5.43 -12.06
C ARG A 151 13.71 4.80 -12.86
N GLU A 152 14.90 4.72 -12.27
CA GLU A 152 16.09 4.11 -12.85
C GLU A 152 15.90 2.62 -13.15
N TYR A 153 15.16 1.93 -12.28
CA TYR A 153 14.73 0.55 -12.49
C TYR A 153 13.81 0.39 -13.71
N GLY A 154 13.09 1.45 -14.11
CA GLY A 154 12.15 1.40 -15.23
C GLY A 154 10.72 1.00 -14.82
N ALA A 155 10.36 1.07 -13.54
CA ALA A 155 9.05 0.70 -13.01
C ALA A 155 8.20 1.92 -12.59
N LEU A 156 6.90 1.69 -12.41
CA LEU A 156 5.96 2.69 -11.91
C LEU A 156 6.02 2.73 -10.37
N PRO A 157 6.33 3.88 -9.74
CA PRO A 157 6.23 3.98 -8.29
C PRO A 157 4.77 4.02 -7.82
N MET A 158 4.42 3.14 -6.88
CA MET A 158 3.12 3.11 -6.21
C MET A 158 3.32 3.20 -4.70
N ILE A 159 2.63 4.15 -4.06
CA ILE A 159 2.83 4.47 -2.64
C ILE A 159 1.52 4.31 -1.90
N SER A 160 1.44 3.34 -0.99
CA SER A 160 0.43 3.34 0.06
C SER A 160 0.78 4.43 1.06
N TRP A 161 0.04 5.55 1.03
CA TRP A 161 0.34 6.72 1.86
C TRP A 161 -0.65 6.76 3.04
N GLU A 162 -0.12 6.51 4.23
CA GLU A 162 -0.84 6.07 5.41
C GLU A 162 -0.92 7.21 6.44
N PRO A 163 -2.08 7.86 6.59
CA PRO A 163 -2.25 8.93 7.57
C PRO A 163 -2.35 8.38 8.99
N ALA A 164 -1.22 7.93 9.52
CA ALA A 164 -1.09 7.38 10.87
C ALA A 164 0.38 7.37 11.30
N HIS A 165 0.61 6.89 12.51
CA HIS A 165 1.87 6.34 12.96
C HIS A 165 1.85 4.81 12.87
N ALA A 166 2.79 4.26 12.11
CA ALA A 166 2.98 2.82 12.02
C ALA A 166 3.24 2.21 13.42
N GLY A 167 2.54 1.12 13.74
CA GLY A 167 2.71 0.39 14.99
C GLY A 167 2.00 0.97 16.22
N TRP A 168 1.28 2.10 16.12
CA TRP A 168 0.51 2.66 17.24
C TRP A 168 -0.92 2.09 17.38
N GLY A 169 -1.27 1.09 16.58
CA GLY A 169 -2.64 0.56 16.54
C GLY A 169 -3.61 1.51 15.83
N THR A 170 -4.92 1.34 16.05
CA THR A 170 -5.95 2.07 15.29
C THR A 170 -6.53 3.29 16.00
N ASP A 171 -6.36 3.41 17.32
CA ASP A 171 -6.79 4.59 18.08
C ASP A 171 -5.68 5.66 18.02
N GLN A 172 -5.82 6.59 17.07
CA GLN A 172 -4.83 7.63 16.82
C GLN A 172 -5.51 9.00 16.60
N PRO A 173 -6.05 9.64 17.65
CA PRO A 173 -6.81 10.89 17.51
C PRO A 173 -6.09 12.04 16.77
N PRO A 174 -4.73 12.17 16.82
CA PRO A 174 -4.03 13.15 15.99
C PRO A 174 -4.20 12.96 14.48
N TYR A 175 -4.50 11.75 14.03
CA TYR A 175 -4.70 11.35 12.63
C TYR A 175 -6.17 11.04 12.30
N ALA A 176 -7.12 11.47 13.15
CA ALA A 176 -8.54 11.36 12.81
C ALA A 176 -8.85 12.13 11.51
N LEU A 177 -9.69 11.58 10.65
CA LEU A 177 -9.99 12.14 9.32
C LEU A 177 -10.56 13.57 9.40
N ALA A 178 -11.27 13.90 10.47
CA ALA A 178 -11.75 15.26 10.72
C ALA A 178 -10.61 16.29 10.83
N ARG A 179 -9.47 15.90 11.40
CA ARG A 179 -8.28 16.77 11.52
C ARG A 179 -7.55 16.91 10.20
N LEU A 180 -7.46 15.82 9.44
CA LEU A 180 -6.91 15.87 8.08
C LEU A 180 -7.74 16.78 7.18
N ALA A 181 -9.06 16.65 7.21
CA ALA A 181 -9.97 17.52 6.46
C ALA A 181 -9.98 18.98 6.94
N ALA A 182 -9.62 19.24 8.21
CA ALA A 182 -9.49 20.58 8.77
C ALA A 182 -8.13 21.25 8.44
N GLY A 183 -7.19 20.49 7.89
CA GLY A 183 -5.88 20.98 7.46
C GLY A 183 -4.76 20.88 8.49
N ASP A 184 -4.95 20.14 9.58
CA ASP A 184 -3.95 19.99 10.66
C ASP A 184 -2.61 19.37 10.18
N HIS A 185 -2.62 18.74 8.99
CA HIS A 185 -1.45 18.07 8.39
C HIS A 185 -1.07 18.64 7.01
N ASP A 186 -1.54 19.84 6.67
CA ASP A 186 -1.35 20.43 5.34
C ASP A 186 0.12 20.66 4.98
N ASP A 187 0.93 21.10 5.94
CA ASP A 187 2.35 21.36 5.68
C ASP A 187 3.09 20.09 5.24
N TYR A 188 2.76 18.95 5.87
CA TYR A 188 3.27 17.63 5.50
C TYR A 188 2.76 17.20 4.12
N ALA A 189 1.45 17.32 3.87
CA ALA A 189 0.89 16.94 2.57
C ALA A 189 1.44 17.80 1.43
N ARG A 190 1.66 19.10 1.67
CA ARG A 190 2.29 20.03 0.73
C ARG A 190 3.77 19.69 0.49
N SER A 191 4.53 19.28 1.51
CA SER A 191 5.92 18.86 1.32
C SER A 191 6.01 17.66 0.36
N TRP A 192 5.12 16.69 0.54
CA TRP A 192 4.98 15.52 -0.33
C TRP A 192 4.55 15.89 -1.75
N ALA A 193 3.53 16.73 -1.90
CA ALA A 193 3.06 17.18 -3.21
C ALA A 193 4.17 17.87 -4.00
N ARG A 194 4.94 18.78 -3.37
CA ARG A 194 6.12 19.41 -4.01
C ARG A 194 7.18 18.39 -4.40
N GLY A 195 7.51 17.45 -3.50
CA GLY A 195 8.48 16.40 -3.79
C GLY A 195 8.07 15.52 -4.97
N ILE A 196 6.79 15.17 -5.08
CA ILE A 196 6.25 14.41 -6.20
C ILE A 196 6.29 15.25 -7.48
N ARG A 197 5.86 16.51 -7.45
CA ARG A 197 6.01 17.41 -8.61
C ARG A 197 7.45 17.46 -9.12
N ASP A 198 8.40 17.66 -8.21
CA ASP A 198 9.81 17.83 -8.55
C ASP A 198 10.46 16.53 -9.07
N HIS A 199 9.87 15.36 -8.78
CA HIS A 199 10.27 14.08 -9.40
C HIS A 199 10.00 14.06 -10.91
N GLY A 200 8.96 14.75 -11.39
CA GLY A 200 8.63 14.94 -12.81
C GLY A 200 8.05 13.72 -13.55
N GLY A 201 8.16 12.51 -13.00
CA GLY A 201 7.56 11.29 -13.57
C GLY A 201 6.25 10.87 -12.88
N PRO A 202 5.48 9.95 -13.47
CA PRO A 202 4.24 9.46 -12.89
C PRO A 202 4.47 8.75 -11.56
N VAL A 203 3.66 9.10 -10.55
CA VAL A 203 3.61 8.43 -9.24
C VAL A 203 2.17 8.08 -8.89
N VAL A 204 1.90 6.83 -8.52
CA VAL A 204 0.59 6.42 -8.02
C VAL A 204 0.54 6.61 -6.50
N ILE A 205 -0.38 7.44 -6.02
CA ILE A 205 -0.64 7.67 -4.60
C ILE A 205 -1.92 6.94 -4.20
N ARG A 206 -1.76 5.99 -3.28
CA ARG A 206 -2.81 5.18 -2.68
C ARG A 206 -3.06 5.66 -1.25
N PHE A 207 -3.57 6.88 -1.15
CA PHE A 207 -3.84 7.57 0.12
C PHE A 207 -4.96 6.86 0.91
N ALA A 208 -4.75 6.66 2.21
CA ALA A 208 -5.77 6.17 3.13
C ALA A 208 -6.55 4.95 2.57
N HIS A 209 -5.81 3.93 2.17
CA HIS A 209 -6.31 2.74 1.50
C HIS A 209 -7.16 1.85 2.40
N GLU A 210 -7.95 0.96 1.81
CA GLU A 210 -8.73 -0.06 2.53
C GLU A 210 -9.61 0.53 3.64
N MET A 211 -10.05 1.76 3.41
CA MET A 211 -10.84 2.57 4.33
C MET A 211 -12.21 1.96 4.69
N ASN A 212 -12.68 1.00 3.90
CA ASN A 212 -13.96 0.35 4.05
C ASN A 212 -13.96 -0.80 5.07
N HIS A 213 -12.81 -1.19 5.63
CA HIS A 213 -12.77 -2.18 6.72
C HIS A 213 -12.03 -1.67 7.95
N GLY A 214 -12.46 -2.12 9.14
CA GLY A 214 -12.12 -1.50 10.42
C GLY A 214 -10.73 -1.80 10.98
N HIS A 215 -9.69 -1.98 10.16
CA HIS A 215 -8.33 -2.33 10.64
C HIS A 215 -7.32 -1.19 10.57
N PHE A 216 -7.69 -0.04 9.99
CA PHE A 216 -6.79 1.11 9.89
C PHE A 216 -7.30 2.32 10.69
N ALA A 217 -6.37 3.13 11.20
CA ALA A 217 -6.68 4.33 11.98
C ALA A 217 -7.48 5.39 11.17
N TRP A 218 -7.48 5.27 9.85
CA TRP A 218 -8.21 6.12 8.90
C TRP A 218 -9.46 5.45 8.32
N ALA A 219 -9.80 4.23 8.75
CA ALA A 219 -11.00 3.55 8.28
C ALA A 219 -12.28 4.19 8.84
N ALA A 220 -13.39 4.07 8.09
CA ALA A 220 -14.69 4.49 8.57
C ALA A 220 -15.13 3.66 9.78
N GLY A 221 -15.68 4.32 10.80
CA GLY A 221 -16.08 3.69 12.07
C GLY A 221 -14.93 3.43 13.05
N VAL A 222 -13.69 3.77 12.69
CA VAL A 222 -12.49 3.66 13.53
C VAL A 222 -11.98 5.04 13.89
N ASN A 223 -11.34 5.23 15.05
CA ASN A 223 -10.69 6.50 15.43
C ASN A 223 -11.62 7.74 15.39
N GLY A 224 -12.93 7.53 15.60
CA GLY A 224 -13.95 8.58 15.49
C GLY A 224 -14.30 9.00 14.06
N ASN A 225 -13.81 8.28 13.05
CA ASN A 225 -14.01 8.58 11.65
C ASN A 225 -15.39 8.17 11.14
N THR A 226 -15.93 8.97 10.23
CA THR A 226 -17.16 8.70 9.46
C THR A 226 -16.84 8.58 7.97
N PRO A 227 -17.71 7.92 7.17
CA PRO A 227 -17.55 7.88 5.72
C PRO A 227 -17.46 9.29 5.10
N GLU A 228 -18.24 10.25 5.60
CA GLU A 228 -18.24 11.63 5.12
C GLU A 228 -16.91 12.33 5.40
N GLN A 229 -16.30 12.06 6.56
CA GLN A 229 -14.96 12.58 6.88
C GLN A 229 -13.88 11.95 6.02
N TYR A 230 -14.03 10.68 5.62
CA TYR A 230 -13.12 10.07 4.65
C TYR A 230 -13.17 10.79 3.32
N VAL A 231 -14.38 11.02 2.79
CA VAL A 231 -14.58 11.77 1.54
C VAL A 231 -14.01 13.18 1.65
N ALA A 232 -14.26 13.89 2.76
CA ALA A 232 -13.73 15.23 2.99
C ALA A 232 -12.19 15.25 3.04
N ALA A 233 -11.56 14.33 3.77
CA ALA A 233 -10.11 14.23 3.88
C ALA A 233 -9.47 13.88 2.53
N TRP A 234 -10.06 12.95 1.76
CA TRP A 234 -9.59 12.61 0.42
C TRP A 234 -9.58 13.83 -0.49
N ARG A 235 -10.72 14.54 -0.58
CA ARG A 235 -10.85 15.72 -1.43
C ARG A 235 -9.87 16.81 -1.05
N HIS A 236 -9.69 17.04 0.25
CA HIS A 236 -8.74 18.02 0.78
C HIS A 236 -7.29 17.68 0.36
N VAL A 237 -6.84 16.44 0.59
CA VAL A 237 -5.49 16.01 0.20
C VAL A 237 -5.29 16.04 -1.31
N ARG A 238 -6.29 15.63 -2.10
CA ARG A 238 -6.23 15.76 -3.57
C ARG A 238 -6.11 17.22 -4.00
N GLN A 239 -6.84 18.13 -3.36
CA GLN A 239 -6.77 19.55 -3.66
C GLN A 239 -5.38 20.13 -3.39
N ILE A 240 -4.72 19.74 -2.29
CA ILE A 240 -3.35 20.15 -1.99
C ILE A 240 -2.38 19.78 -3.13
N PHE A 241 -2.51 18.58 -3.69
CA PHE A 241 -1.67 18.16 -4.82
C PHE A 241 -1.92 19.00 -6.07
N LEU A 242 -3.18 19.33 -6.36
CA LEU A 242 -3.53 20.22 -7.47
C LEU A 242 -2.97 21.63 -7.25
N ASP A 243 -3.10 22.18 -6.05
CA ASP A 243 -2.61 23.52 -5.69
C ASP A 243 -1.08 23.64 -5.78
N GLU A 244 -0.35 22.61 -5.36
CA GLU A 244 1.11 22.56 -5.47
C GLU A 244 1.60 22.22 -6.89
N GLY A 245 0.69 21.96 -7.83
CA GLY A 245 0.99 21.65 -9.22
C GLY A 245 1.54 20.24 -9.47
N ALA A 246 1.32 19.31 -8.54
CA ALA A 246 1.76 17.91 -8.60
C ALA A 246 0.89 17.06 -9.53
N GLN A 247 0.75 17.51 -10.79
CA GLN A 247 -0.11 16.88 -11.81
C GLN A 247 0.38 15.50 -12.23
N ASN A 248 1.62 15.14 -11.91
CA ASN A 248 2.19 13.81 -12.14
C ASN A 248 1.77 12.76 -11.09
N ALA A 249 0.99 13.14 -10.08
CA ALA A 249 0.41 12.21 -9.12
C ALA A 249 -0.94 11.64 -9.59
N SER A 250 -1.01 10.33 -9.81
CA SER A 250 -2.25 9.59 -10.00
C SER A 250 -2.82 9.12 -8.67
N PHE A 251 -4.04 9.52 -8.32
CA PHE A 251 -4.69 9.12 -7.08
C PHE A 251 -5.53 7.84 -7.28
N SER A 252 -5.13 6.77 -6.59
CA SER A 252 -5.79 5.46 -6.62
C SER A 252 -6.69 5.26 -5.41
N TRP A 253 -8.01 5.43 -5.58
CA TRP A 253 -8.99 5.15 -4.54
C TRP A 253 -9.20 3.65 -4.40
N SER A 254 -8.72 3.09 -3.29
CA SER A 254 -8.41 1.65 -3.21
C SER A 254 -9.01 0.99 -1.98
N PRO A 255 -10.30 0.61 -1.99
CA PRO A 255 -10.90 -0.18 -0.94
C PRO A 255 -10.35 -1.62 -0.86
N ASN A 256 -10.69 -2.32 0.21
CA ASN A 256 -10.61 -3.78 0.32
C ASN A 256 -11.85 -4.41 -0.37
N ILE A 257 -11.76 -5.67 -0.81
CA ILE A 257 -12.93 -6.42 -1.26
C ILE A 257 -14.08 -6.34 -0.26
N ALA A 258 -15.31 -6.19 -0.77
CA ALA A 258 -16.49 -6.09 0.05
C ALA A 258 -16.85 -7.45 0.70
N TYR A 259 -17.20 -7.40 1.97
CA TYR A 259 -17.81 -8.49 2.74
C TYR A 259 -18.73 -7.92 3.81
N ASP A 260 -19.50 -8.80 4.48
CA ASP A 260 -20.41 -8.41 5.55
C ASP A 260 -19.69 -7.64 6.66
N GLY A 261 -20.07 -6.38 6.86
CA GLY A 261 -19.45 -5.48 7.85
C GLY A 261 -18.47 -4.46 7.27
N THR A 262 -18.15 -4.54 5.97
CA THR A 262 -17.47 -3.44 5.28
C THR A 262 -18.40 -2.25 5.06
N THR A 263 -17.84 -1.05 5.08
CA THR A 263 -18.56 0.17 4.69
C THR A 263 -18.82 0.14 3.18
N PRO A 264 -20.05 0.41 2.71
CA PRO A 264 -20.35 0.44 1.27
C PRO A 264 -19.47 1.41 0.48
N PHE A 265 -19.08 1.01 -0.73
CA PHE A 265 -18.17 1.78 -1.60
C PHE A 265 -18.68 3.19 -1.91
N ASP A 266 -19.98 3.33 -2.17
CA ASP A 266 -20.62 4.60 -2.52
C ASP A 266 -20.60 5.64 -1.39
N GLN A 267 -20.54 5.21 -0.13
CA GLN A 267 -20.41 6.11 1.03
C GLN A 267 -19.00 6.69 1.17
N LEU A 268 -18.01 6.06 0.55
CA LEU A 268 -16.59 6.42 0.68
C LEU A 268 -16.00 6.98 -0.62
N TYR A 269 -16.74 6.91 -1.73
CA TYR A 269 -16.27 7.35 -3.03
C TYR A 269 -16.24 8.89 -3.10
N PRO A 270 -15.07 9.51 -3.32
CA PRO A 270 -14.94 10.96 -3.25
C PRO A 270 -15.43 11.68 -4.51
N GLY A 271 -15.81 10.96 -5.56
CA GLY A 271 -16.29 11.51 -6.83
C GLY A 271 -15.23 11.48 -7.94
N ASP A 272 -15.69 11.38 -9.19
CA ASP A 272 -14.86 11.13 -10.36
C ASP A 272 -13.73 12.15 -10.57
N GLU A 273 -13.95 13.41 -10.23
CA GLU A 273 -12.96 14.48 -10.40
C GLU A 273 -11.76 14.36 -9.44
N HIS A 274 -11.89 13.54 -8.38
CA HIS A 274 -10.85 13.35 -7.37
C HIS A 274 -10.15 11.99 -7.46
N VAL A 275 -10.51 11.15 -8.43
CA VAL A 275 -10.01 9.78 -8.58
C VAL A 275 -9.50 9.55 -9.99
N ASP A 276 -8.24 9.13 -10.10
CA ASP A 276 -7.64 8.75 -11.36
C ASP A 276 -7.79 7.24 -11.61
N TRP A 277 -7.72 6.44 -10.53
CA TRP A 277 -7.77 4.97 -10.56
C TRP A 277 -8.65 4.39 -9.48
N ILE A 278 -9.35 3.30 -9.79
CA ILE A 278 -9.98 2.45 -8.78
C ILE A 278 -9.01 1.32 -8.46
N GLY A 279 -8.51 1.31 -7.23
CA GLY A 279 -7.74 0.19 -6.70
C GLY A 279 -8.64 -0.82 -5.99
N LEU A 280 -8.12 -2.03 -5.76
CA LEU A 280 -8.76 -3.02 -4.93
C LEU A 280 -7.71 -3.92 -4.28
N SER A 281 -7.85 -4.16 -2.98
CA SER A 281 -7.05 -5.14 -2.23
C SER A 281 -7.84 -6.40 -1.94
N GLY A 282 -7.20 -7.57 -1.99
CA GLY A 282 -7.81 -8.83 -1.58
C GLY A 282 -6.80 -9.97 -1.44
N PHE A 283 -6.97 -10.82 -0.43
CA PHE A 283 -5.99 -11.86 -0.08
C PHE A 283 -6.67 -13.21 0.13
N ASN A 284 -6.10 -14.28 -0.43
CA ASN A 284 -6.53 -15.65 -0.15
C ASN A 284 -5.71 -16.24 1.01
N GLY A 285 -6.23 -16.10 2.23
CA GLY A 285 -5.61 -16.62 3.45
C GLY A 285 -5.69 -18.14 3.66
N GLY A 286 -6.43 -18.84 2.80
CA GLY A 286 -6.48 -20.30 2.81
C GLY A 286 -6.83 -20.89 4.18
N SER A 287 -6.20 -22.00 4.52
CA SER A 287 -6.34 -22.63 5.84
C SER A 287 -5.39 -22.07 6.91
N ASP A 288 -4.51 -21.14 6.56
CA ASP A 288 -3.57 -20.55 7.50
C ASP A 288 -4.19 -19.44 8.34
N LEU A 289 -5.22 -18.76 7.81
CA LEU A 289 -5.83 -17.61 8.45
C LEU A 289 -7.29 -17.87 8.83
N PRO A 290 -7.72 -17.44 10.03
CA PRO A 290 -9.02 -17.82 10.60
C PRO A 290 -10.22 -17.20 9.88
N TRP A 291 -9.98 -16.20 9.04
CA TRP A 291 -11.01 -15.42 8.34
C TRP A 291 -11.22 -15.85 6.88
N GLY A 292 -10.42 -16.77 6.35
CA GLY A 292 -10.28 -16.96 4.91
C GLY A 292 -10.99 -18.18 4.35
N GLY A 293 -10.65 -19.38 4.83
CA GLY A 293 -10.86 -20.57 4.00
C GLY A 293 -10.16 -20.42 2.64
N TRP A 294 -10.21 -21.46 1.80
CA TRP A 294 -9.68 -21.33 0.44
C TRP A 294 -10.68 -20.64 -0.48
N LEU A 295 -10.33 -19.45 -0.99
CA LEU A 295 -11.13 -18.70 -1.95
C LEU A 295 -10.40 -18.55 -3.28
N GLU A 296 -11.05 -18.96 -4.37
CA GLU A 296 -10.54 -18.73 -5.72
C GLU A 296 -10.58 -17.23 -6.08
N PHE A 297 -9.61 -16.78 -6.88
CA PHE A 297 -9.43 -15.37 -7.25
C PHE A 297 -10.72 -14.74 -7.82
N GLY A 298 -11.34 -15.42 -8.79
CA GLY A 298 -12.56 -14.93 -9.46
C GLY A 298 -13.68 -14.66 -8.45
N PRO A 299 -14.16 -15.67 -7.70
CA PRO A 299 -15.16 -15.49 -6.65
C PRO A 299 -14.80 -14.44 -5.59
N MET A 300 -13.52 -14.28 -5.26
CA MET A 300 -13.06 -13.31 -4.26
C MET A 300 -13.21 -11.87 -4.73
N PHE A 301 -12.86 -11.58 -5.99
CA PHE A 301 -12.85 -10.20 -6.52
C PHE A 301 -14.13 -9.81 -7.26
N LEU A 302 -14.83 -10.77 -7.88
CA LEU A 302 -15.95 -10.50 -8.79
C LEU A 302 -17.07 -9.63 -8.17
N PRO A 303 -17.56 -9.89 -6.94
CA PRO A 303 -18.65 -9.08 -6.38
C PRO A 303 -18.28 -7.61 -6.21
N SER A 304 -17.02 -7.34 -5.84
CA SER A 304 -16.53 -5.97 -5.72
C SER A 304 -16.32 -5.33 -7.10
N TYR A 305 -15.75 -6.10 -8.03
CA TYR A 305 -15.53 -5.66 -9.41
C TYR A 305 -16.82 -5.21 -10.10
N GLU A 306 -17.91 -5.95 -9.96
CA GLU A 306 -19.21 -5.63 -10.60
C GLU A 306 -19.78 -4.28 -10.17
N VAL A 307 -19.53 -3.88 -8.91
CA VAL A 307 -19.89 -2.53 -8.43
C VAL A 307 -18.90 -1.49 -8.94
N LEU A 308 -17.61 -1.78 -8.79
CA LEU A 308 -16.53 -0.82 -9.02
C LEU A 308 -16.37 -0.44 -10.51
N VAL A 309 -16.69 -1.34 -11.44
CA VAL A 309 -16.66 -1.03 -12.88
C VAL A 309 -17.66 0.07 -13.26
N GLY A 310 -18.71 0.26 -12.46
CA GLY A 310 -19.72 1.30 -12.65
C GLY A 310 -19.16 2.73 -12.54
N TYR A 311 -18.03 2.93 -11.86
CA TYR A 311 -17.38 4.25 -11.76
C TYR A 311 -16.64 4.67 -13.03
N GLY A 312 -16.50 3.79 -14.04
CA GLY A 312 -15.98 4.16 -15.36
C GLY A 312 -14.50 4.58 -15.39
N LYS A 313 -13.75 4.29 -14.33
CA LYS A 313 -12.31 4.58 -14.19
C LYS A 313 -11.45 3.35 -14.54
N PRO A 314 -10.19 3.54 -14.93
CA PRO A 314 -9.26 2.42 -15.04
C PRO A 314 -9.04 1.77 -13.66
N MET A 315 -8.77 0.45 -13.65
CA MET A 315 -8.72 -0.32 -12.41
C MET A 315 -7.38 -1.01 -12.18
N MET A 316 -6.96 -1.06 -10.91
CA MET A 316 -5.80 -1.81 -10.43
C MET A 316 -6.20 -2.77 -9.32
N ILE A 317 -5.56 -3.93 -9.26
CA ILE A 317 -5.46 -4.70 -8.02
C ILE A 317 -4.23 -4.18 -7.31
N THR A 318 -4.43 -3.35 -6.29
CA THR A 318 -3.35 -2.65 -5.60
C THR A 318 -2.60 -3.56 -4.65
N GLU A 319 -3.26 -4.59 -4.13
CA GLU A 319 -2.63 -5.66 -3.35
C GLU A 319 -3.35 -6.98 -3.55
N VAL A 320 -2.57 -8.03 -3.83
CA VAL A 320 -3.07 -9.40 -3.82
C VAL A 320 -1.96 -10.37 -3.44
N ALA A 321 -2.32 -11.40 -2.69
CA ALA A 321 -1.51 -12.59 -2.54
C ALA A 321 -2.39 -13.80 -2.17
N CYS A 322 -1.78 -14.99 -2.28
CA CYS A 322 -2.40 -16.27 -1.94
C CYS A 322 -1.41 -17.09 -1.11
N THR A 323 -1.88 -17.73 -0.05
CA THR A 323 -1.07 -18.69 0.69
C THR A 323 -0.93 -20.03 -0.07
N GLU A 324 -0.03 -20.90 0.37
CA GLU A 324 0.13 -22.27 -0.13
C GLU A 324 -0.90 -23.24 0.48
N ASN A 325 -1.40 -22.97 1.69
CA ASN A 325 -2.21 -23.94 2.43
C ASN A 325 -3.72 -23.75 2.21
N GLY A 326 -4.44 -24.86 2.03
CA GLY A 326 -5.90 -24.89 1.84
C GLY A 326 -6.32 -25.17 0.39
N GLY A 327 -5.39 -25.18 -0.56
CA GLY A 327 -5.63 -25.49 -1.97
C GLY A 327 -4.33 -25.51 -2.78
N ASP A 328 -4.40 -25.12 -4.06
CA ASP A 328 -3.27 -25.11 -4.98
C ASP A 328 -2.98 -23.68 -5.45
N LYS A 329 -1.96 -23.05 -4.88
CA LYS A 329 -1.55 -21.67 -5.20
C LYS A 329 -1.12 -21.51 -6.65
N ALA A 330 -0.43 -22.50 -7.22
CA ALA A 330 0.03 -22.45 -8.60
C ALA A 330 -1.17 -22.47 -9.56
N ALA A 331 -2.16 -23.32 -9.30
CA ALA A 331 -3.40 -23.35 -10.08
C ALA A 331 -4.23 -22.07 -9.87
N TRP A 332 -4.24 -21.51 -8.67
CA TRP A 332 -4.90 -20.24 -8.34
C TRP A 332 -4.30 -19.07 -9.14
N ILE A 333 -2.96 -18.97 -9.20
CA ILE A 333 -2.25 -17.97 -10.01
C ILE A 333 -2.62 -18.13 -11.48
N ARG A 334 -2.56 -19.37 -12.02
CA ARG A 334 -2.91 -19.60 -13.43
C ARG A 334 -4.33 -19.14 -13.73
N ARG A 335 -5.32 -19.56 -12.94
CA ARG A 335 -6.73 -19.17 -13.13
C ARG A 335 -6.96 -17.66 -13.03
N ALA A 336 -6.25 -16.99 -12.12
CA ALA A 336 -6.34 -15.54 -12.01
C ALA A 336 -5.92 -14.85 -13.32
N PHE A 337 -4.77 -15.24 -13.89
CA PHE A 337 -4.17 -14.53 -15.03
C PHE A 337 -4.58 -15.04 -16.41
N THR A 338 -5.09 -16.27 -16.54
CA THR A 338 -5.55 -16.82 -17.83
C THR A 338 -7.06 -16.81 -18.01
N ASP A 339 -7.83 -16.68 -16.93
CA ASP A 339 -9.28 -16.69 -17.00
C ASP A 339 -9.92 -15.45 -16.35
N ALA A 340 -9.78 -15.30 -15.04
CA ALA A 340 -10.53 -14.29 -14.31
C ALA A 340 -10.20 -12.86 -14.75
N LEU A 341 -8.92 -12.49 -14.83
CA LEU A 341 -8.49 -11.16 -15.26
C LEU A 341 -8.81 -10.88 -16.74
N PRO A 342 -8.41 -11.71 -17.73
CA PRO A 342 -8.65 -11.38 -19.13
C PRO A 342 -10.11 -11.53 -19.58
N ASN A 343 -10.88 -12.48 -19.04
CA ASN A 343 -12.20 -12.83 -19.57
C ASN A 343 -13.36 -12.28 -18.72
N VAL A 344 -13.17 -12.14 -17.40
CA VAL A 344 -14.26 -11.78 -16.47
C VAL A 344 -14.08 -10.35 -15.93
N MET A 345 -12.85 -9.99 -15.58
CA MET A 345 -12.51 -8.70 -14.96
C MET A 345 -11.49 -7.88 -15.78
N PRO A 346 -11.71 -7.68 -17.10
CA PRO A 346 -10.70 -7.11 -18.02
C PRO A 346 -10.35 -5.64 -17.77
N ARG A 347 -11.10 -4.93 -16.91
CA ARG A 347 -10.77 -3.54 -16.54
C ARG A 347 -9.58 -3.44 -15.59
N PHE A 348 -9.18 -4.54 -14.93
CA PHE A 348 -7.93 -4.56 -14.17
C PHE A 348 -6.74 -4.57 -15.13
N GLN A 349 -5.97 -3.49 -15.10
CA GLN A 349 -4.82 -3.25 -15.97
C GLN A 349 -3.49 -3.39 -15.23
N VAL A 350 -3.50 -3.25 -13.91
CA VAL A 350 -2.32 -3.39 -13.04
C VAL A 350 -2.65 -4.39 -11.93
N VAL A 351 -1.75 -5.32 -11.65
CA VAL A 351 -1.85 -6.25 -10.52
C VAL A 351 -0.56 -6.20 -9.70
N CYS A 352 -0.65 -5.73 -8.46
CA CYS A 352 0.50 -5.65 -7.55
C CYS A 352 0.46 -6.79 -6.54
N TRP A 353 1.48 -7.65 -6.59
CA TRP A 353 1.63 -8.78 -5.67
C TRP A 353 2.24 -8.33 -4.34
N PHE A 354 1.67 -8.75 -3.23
CA PHE A 354 2.25 -8.55 -1.90
C PHE A 354 3.27 -9.65 -1.60
N ASN A 355 4.56 -9.37 -1.70
CA ASN A 355 5.63 -10.37 -1.65
C ASN A 355 6.40 -10.38 -0.32
N GLU A 356 5.77 -10.86 0.75
CA GLU A 356 6.43 -10.94 2.06
C GLU A 356 6.06 -12.21 2.83
N ASN A 357 7.00 -12.72 3.63
CA ASN A 357 6.74 -13.81 4.57
C ASN A 357 6.55 -13.24 5.98
N VAL A 358 5.31 -13.04 6.38
CA VAL A 358 4.91 -12.46 7.67
C VAL A 358 3.93 -13.40 8.37
N LEU A 359 2.63 -13.07 8.39
CA LEU A 359 1.57 -13.89 8.97
C LEU A 359 1.51 -15.28 8.32
N VAL A 360 1.70 -15.30 7.00
CA VAL A 360 1.86 -16.50 6.16
C VAL A 360 2.87 -16.16 5.07
N ASP A 361 3.30 -17.18 4.33
CA ASP A 361 4.23 -16.98 3.21
C ASP A 361 3.47 -16.52 1.95
N TRP A 362 3.31 -15.21 1.82
CA TRP A 362 2.64 -14.60 0.66
C TRP A 362 3.50 -14.56 -0.60
N ARG A 363 4.80 -14.82 -0.48
CA ARG A 363 5.75 -14.62 -1.57
C ARG A 363 5.32 -15.39 -2.82
N VAL A 364 5.44 -14.78 -3.99
CA VAL A 364 5.10 -15.44 -5.26
C VAL A 364 5.99 -16.65 -5.50
N GLN A 365 7.22 -16.60 -5.00
CA GLN A 365 8.23 -17.66 -5.02
C GLN A 365 8.24 -18.54 -3.75
N SER A 366 7.12 -18.66 -3.04
CA SER A 366 6.98 -19.56 -1.87
C SER A 366 7.21 -21.04 -2.22
N SER A 367 6.94 -21.43 -3.47
CA SER A 367 7.24 -22.76 -4.02
C SER A 367 7.69 -22.67 -5.49
N PRO A 368 8.44 -23.66 -6.01
CA PRO A 368 8.77 -23.71 -7.44
C PRO A 368 7.54 -23.69 -8.34
N SER A 369 6.49 -24.42 -8.00
CA SER A 369 5.24 -24.46 -8.77
C SER A 369 4.52 -23.12 -8.81
N SER A 370 4.55 -22.34 -7.71
CA SER A 370 3.98 -20.99 -7.68
C SER A 370 4.78 -20.02 -8.55
N ALA A 371 6.11 -20.07 -8.49
CA ALA A 371 6.98 -19.27 -9.34
C ALA A 371 6.78 -19.59 -10.84
N ASP A 372 6.78 -20.87 -11.20
CA ASP A 372 6.57 -21.32 -12.58
C ASP A 372 5.19 -20.86 -13.11
N ALA A 373 4.13 -21.04 -12.31
CA ALA A 373 2.79 -20.57 -12.67
C ALA A 373 2.74 -19.06 -12.93
N PHE A 374 3.48 -18.27 -12.15
CA PHE A 374 3.55 -16.83 -12.34
C PHE A 374 4.32 -16.45 -13.61
N VAL A 375 5.48 -17.09 -13.86
CA VAL A 375 6.28 -16.87 -15.09
C VAL A 375 5.46 -17.18 -16.34
N GLU A 376 4.73 -18.30 -16.35
CA GLU A 376 3.87 -18.72 -17.46
C GLU A 376 2.74 -17.72 -17.77
N THR A 377 2.28 -16.96 -16.77
CA THR A 377 1.05 -16.17 -16.86
C THR A 377 1.30 -14.68 -16.59
N ALA A 378 1.28 -14.26 -15.32
CA ALA A 378 1.49 -12.88 -14.88
C ALA A 378 2.80 -12.26 -15.38
N GLY A 379 3.86 -13.06 -15.55
CA GLY A 379 5.14 -12.63 -16.10
C GLY A 379 5.04 -12.01 -17.51
N THR A 380 3.94 -12.25 -18.23
CA THR A 380 3.63 -11.66 -19.55
C THR A 380 2.97 -10.28 -19.47
N TRP A 381 2.47 -9.86 -18.30
CA TRP A 381 1.87 -8.54 -18.04
C TRP A 381 2.97 -7.47 -17.95
N ARG A 382 3.58 -7.17 -19.10
CA ARG A 382 4.65 -6.16 -19.24
C ARG A 382 4.35 -5.10 -20.30
N GLN A 383 3.09 -4.98 -20.70
CA GLN A 383 2.68 -4.11 -21.78
C GLN A 383 2.22 -2.76 -21.21
N ARG A 384 3.01 -1.71 -21.42
CA ARG A 384 2.58 -0.32 -21.26
C ARG A 384 2.15 0.21 -22.63
N THR A 385 0.86 0.48 -22.80
CA THR A 385 0.37 1.18 -24.00
C THR A 385 0.07 2.63 -23.62
N PRO A 386 0.59 3.63 -24.35
CA PRO A 386 0.27 5.04 -24.14
C PRO A 386 -1.21 5.36 -24.28
#